data_AF-A0A1I1DKF2-F1
#
_entry.id   AF-A0A1I1DKF2-F1
#
_cell.length_a   1.000
_cell.length_b   1.000
_cell.length_c   1.000
_cell.angle_alpha   90.00
_cell.angle_beta   90.00
_cell.angle_gamma   90.00
#
_symmetry.space_group_name_H-M   'P 1'
#
loop_
_entity.id
_entity.type
_entity.pdbx_description
1 polymer ?
#
loop_
_entity_poly.entity_id
_entity_poly.type
_entity_poly.pdbx_seq_one_letter_code
_entity_poly.pdbx_strand_id
1 'polypeptide(L)'
;MKELDRYATKQGLNLPLIGVKHYLPKTYRIARLLGYLETEKLVFSPEFKTSRAGAIIIEQLLFYPSPNVHDDGIDALEACLDLFSRISRKNNEEFIYLPRVPKFRIT
;
A
#
# COMPACT_ATOMS: atom_id res chain seq x y z
N MET A 1 4.66 21.87 7.55
CA MET A 1 5.62 20.79 7.22
C MET A 1 6.77 20.68 8.24
N LYS A 2 7.56 21.72 8.51
CA LYS A 2 8.70 21.64 9.47
C LYS A 2 8.33 21.16 10.88
N GLU A 3 7.13 21.45 11.38
CA GLU A 3 6.66 20.96 12.68
C GLU A 3 6.34 19.46 12.68
N LEU A 4 5.80 18.95 11.57
CA LEU A 4 5.48 17.52 11.42
C LEU A 4 6.77 16.69 11.38
N ASP A 5 7.77 17.16 10.64
CA ASP A 5 9.10 16.53 10.58
C ASP A 5 9.79 16.52 11.94
N ARG A 6 9.72 17.64 12.69
CA ARG A 6 10.25 17.69 14.06
C ARG A 6 9.55 16.69 14.97
N TYR A 7 8.23 16.58 14.89
CA TYR A 7 7.47 15.64 15.71
C TYR A 7 7.84 14.20 15.36
N ALA A 8 7.89 13.83 14.08
CA ALA A 8 8.29 12.51 13.65
C ALA A 8 9.71 12.15 14.09
N THR A 9 10.66 13.07 13.93
CA THR A 9 12.04 12.88 14.39
C THR A 9 12.09 12.62 15.91
N LYS A 10 11.30 13.35 16.71
CA LYS A 10 11.18 13.11 18.16
C LYS A 10 10.62 11.72 18.50
N GLN A 11 9.80 11.15 17.62
CA GLN A 11 9.27 9.79 17.77
C GLN A 11 10.17 8.71 17.15
N GLY A 12 11.35 9.07 16.64
CA GLY A 12 12.24 8.14 15.93
C GLY A 12 11.69 7.70 14.56
N LEU A 13 10.73 8.43 14.02
CA LEU A 13 10.10 8.16 12.73
C LEU A 13 10.70 9.07 11.65
N ASN A 14 10.98 8.49 10.48
CA ASN A 14 11.27 9.25 9.27
C ASN A 14 9.99 9.36 8.46
N LEU A 15 9.46 10.57 8.28
CA LEU A 15 8.28 10.82 7.43
C LEU A 15 8.76 11.18 6.01
N PRO A 16 8.56 10.31 5.01
CA PRO A 16 8.82 10.66 3.63
C PRO A 16 7.70 11.55 3.10
N LEU A 17 7.72 12.84 3.47
CA LEU A 17 6.79 13.84 2.95
C LEU A 17 7.10 14.11 1.48
N ILE A 18 6.52 13.29 0.60
CA ILE A 18 6.64 13.44 -0.85
C ILE A 18 5.35 14.05 -1.39
N GLY A 19 5.48 15.15 -2.15
CA GLY A 19 4.35 15.71 -2.88
C GLY A 19 3.80 14.70 -3.88
N VAL A 20 2.54 14.31 -3.69
CA VAL A 20 1.85 13.41 -4.62
C VAL A 20 1.35 14.24 -5.79
N LYS A 21 1.89 13.98 -6.99
CA LYS A 21 1.38 14.51 -8.26
C LYS A 21 0.82 13.35 -9.06
N HIS A 22 -0.48 13.37 -9.31
CA HIS A 22 -1.13 12.39 -10.17
C HIS A 22 -1.17 12.90 -11.60
N TYR A 23 -0.44 12.25 -12.50
CA TYR A 23 -0.50 12.50 -13.94
C TYR A 23 -1.54 11.61 -14.64
N LEU A 24 -1.97 10.54 -13.97
CA LEU A 24 -2.95 9.59 -14.45
C LEU A 24 -4.27 9.73 -13.68
N PRO A 25 -5.43 9.51 -14.33
CA PRO A 25 -6.71 9.45 -13.65
C PRO A 25 -6.74 8.36 -12.58
N LYS A 26 -7.55 8.57 -11.52
CA LYS A 26 -7.66 7.66 -10.37
C LYS A 26 -7.96 6.22 -10.76
N THR A 27 -8.84 6.02 -11.74
CA THR A 27 -9.22 4.69 -12.26
C THR A 27 -8.01 3.92 -12.81
N TYR A 28 -7.15 4.58 -13.59
CA TYR A 28 -5.93 3.95 -14.13
C TYR A 28 -4.92 3.63 -13.04
N ARG A 29 -4.79 4.52 -12.04
CA ARG A 29 -3.91 4.28 -10.89
C ARG A 29 -4.36 3.06 -10.09
N ILE A 30 -5.65 2.94 -9.80
CA ILE A 30 -6.21 1.81 -9.07
C ILE A 30 -6.13 0.52 -9.90
N ALA A 31 -6.36 0.57 -11.21
CA ALA A 31 -6.18 -0.60 -12.08
C ALA A 31 -4.76 -1.19 -12.02
N ARG A 32 -3.74 -0.37 -11.74
CA ARG A 32 -2.36 -0.84 -11.50
C ARG A 32 -2.25 -1.80 -10.31
N LEU A 33 -3.10 -1.63 -9.28
CA LEU A 33 -3.14 -2.54 -8.12
C LEU A 33 -3.52 -3.96 -8.53
N LEU A 34 -4.45 -4.10 -9.48
CA LEU A 34 -4.91 -5.41 -9.96
C LEU A 34 -3.75 -6.21 -10.52
N GLY A 35 -2.89 -5.60 -11.33
CA GLY A 35 -1.71 -6.28 -11.87
C GLY A 35 -0.74 -6.77 -10.79
N TYR A 36 -0.58 -6.04 -9.68
CA TYR A 36 0.24 -6.50 -8.55
C TYR A 36 -0.41 -7.66 -7.78
N LEU A 37 -1.74 -7.65 -7.64
CA LEU A 37 -2.49 -8.73 -7.00
C LEU A 37 -2.49 -9.99 -7.85
N GLU A 38 -2.74 -9.87 -9.16
CA GLU A 38 -2.75 -10.97 -10.13
C GLU A 38 -1.39 -11.65 -10.28
N THR A 39 -0.30 -10.89 -10.14
CA THR A 39 1.08 -11.41 -10.20
C THR A 39 1.66 -11.76 -8.82
N GLU A 40 0.82 -11.78 -7.78
CA GLU A 40 1.20 -12.08 -6.38
C GLU A 40 2.33 -11.20 -5.81
N LYS A 41 2.61 -10.06 -6.44
CA LYS A 41 3.58 -9.05 -5.97
C LYS A 41 3.04 -8.22 -4.80
N LEU A 42 1.72 -8.20 -4.65
CA LEU A 42 1.03 -7.66 -3.49
C LEU A 42 0.15 -8.76 -2.91
N VAL A 43 0.40 -9.12 -1.66
CA VAL A 43 -0.43 -10.09 -0.93
C VAL A 43 -0.80 -9.54 0.44
N PHE A 44 -2.00 -9.87 0.91
CA PHE A 44 -2.46 -9.53 2.24
C PHE A 44 -2.15 -10.66 3.21
N SER A 45 -1.64 -10.34 4.40
CA SER A 45 -1.39 -11.35 5.43
C SER A 45 -2.70 -12.02 5.87
N PRO A 46 -2.67 -13.28 6.33
CA PRO A 46 -3.86 -13.97 6.82
C PRO A 46 -4.64 -13.17 7.87
N GLU A 47 -3.93 -12.55 8.82
CA GLU A 47 -4.52 -11.76 9.90
C GLU A 47 -5.21 -10.52 9.36
N PHE A 48 -4.61 -9.86 8.36
CA PHE A 48 -5.21 -8.69 7.72
C PHE A 48 -6.49 -9.07 6.99
N LYS A 49 -6.49 -10.17 6.22
CA LYS A 49 -7.69 -10.63 5.47
C LYS A 49 -8.90 -10.90 6.37
N THR A 50 -8.66 -11.40 7.59
CA THR A 50 -9.73 -11.64 8.57
C THR A 50 -10.14 -10.41 9.37
N SER A 51 -9.39 -9.31 9.26
CA SER A 51 -9.70 -8.08 9.97
C SER A 51 -10.82 -7.30 9.27
N ARG A 52 -11.53 -6.45 10.04
CA ARG A 52 -12.52 -5.52 9.48
C ARG A 52 -11.93 -4.62 8.40
N ALA A 53 -10.70 -4.15 8.59
CA ALA A 53 -10.01 -3.31 7.61
C ALA A 53 -9.72 -4.07 6.31
N GLY A 54 -9.34 -5.35 6.41
CA GLY A 54 -9.14 -6.21 5.25
C GLY A 54 -10.43 -6.48 4.49
N ALA A 55 -11.52 -6.77 5.19
CA ALA A 55 -12.83 -6.95 4.57
C ALA A 55 -13.25 -5.70 3.77
N ILE A 56 -13.05 -4.50 4.33
CA ILE A 56 -13.30 -3.23 3.64
C ILE A 56 -12.42 -3.11 2.40
N ILE A 57 -11.09 -3.27 2.50
CA ILE A 57 -10.21 -3.15 1.32
C ILE A 57 -10.59 -4.15 0.22
N ILE A 58 -10.94 -5.39 0.59
CA ILE A 58 -11.38 -6.41 -0.37
C ILE A 58 -12.67 -5.98 -1.06
N GLU A 59 -13.68 -5.50 -0.31
CA GLU A 59 -14.91 -4.95 -0.88
C GLU A 59 -14.62 -3.80 -1.85
N GLN A 60 -13.77 -2.85 -1.45
CA GLN A 60 -13.37 -1.74 -2.29
C GLN A 60 -12.71 -2.20 -3.59
N LEU A 61 -11.80 -3.18 -3.55
CA LEU A 61 -11.16 -3.74 -4.74
C LEU A 61 -12.15 -4.44 -5.67
N LEU A 62 -13.12 -5.18 -5.12
CA LEU A 62 -14.09 -5.94 -5.90
C LEU A 62 -15.12 -5.06 -6.60
N PHE A 63 -15.54 -3.98 -5.95
CA PHE A 63 -16.65 -3.15 -6.44
C PHE A 63 -16.21 -1.85 -7.08
N TYR A 64 -14.93 -1.46 -7.04
CA TYR A 64 -14.46 -0.27 -7.74
C TYR A 64 -14.67 -0.40 -9.27
N PRO A 65 -15.15 0.65 -9.99
CA PRO A 65 -15.41 2.02 -9.56
C PRO A 65 -16.90 2.29 -9.23
N SER A 66 -17.54 1.46 -8.42
CA SER A 66 -18.92 1.67 -7.98
C SER A 66 -19.06 2.99 -7.20
N PRO A 67 -20.05 3.85 -7.53
CA PRO A 67 -20.27 5.10 -6.81
C PRO A 67 -20.78 4.90 -5.37
N ASN A 68 -21.23 3.68 -5.03
CA ASN A 68 -21.80 3.34 -3.73
C ASN A 68 -20.77 2.77 -2.75
N VAL A 69 -19.51 2.62 -3.16
CA VAL A 69 -18.43 2.04 -2.35
C VAL A 69 -17.30 3.05 -2.27
N HIS A 70 -16.88 3.40 -1.06
CA HIS A 70 -15.74 4.29 -0.85
C HIS A 70 -14.45 3.68 -1.38
N ASP A 71 -13.52 4.48 -1.89
CA ASP A 71 -12.28 4.00 -2.49
C ASP A 71 -11.02 4.51 -1.77
N ASP A 72 -11.19 5.13 -0.59
CA ASP A 72 -10.08 5.74 0.15
C ASP A 72 -9.00 4.74 0.56
N GLY A 73 -9.39 3.50 0.90
CA GLY A 73 -8.45 2.45 1.31
C GLY A 73 -7.57 1.98 0.14
N ILE A 74 -8.18 1.74 -1.02
CA ILE A 74 -7.44 1.34 -2.23
C ILE A 74 -6.64 2.50 -2.84
N ASP A 75 -7.10 3.75 -2.73
CA ASP A 75 -6.33 4.93 -3.14
C ASP A 75 -5.10 5.13 -2.24
N ALA A 76 -5.25 4.95 -0.92
CA ALA A 76 -4.13 4.98 0.01
C ALA A 76 -3.11 3.86 -0.26
N LEU A 77 -3.58 2.66 -0.59
CA LEU A 77 -2.74 1.53 -0.96
C LEU A 77 -1.95 1.80 -2.24
N GLU A 78 -2.59 2.40 -3.25
CA GLU A 78 -1.93 2.83 -4.49
C GLU A 78 -0.82 3.85 -4.23
N ALA A 79 -1.11 4.86 -3.41
CA ALA A 79 -0.12 5.86 -3.03
C ALA A 79 1.07 5.24 -2.27
N CYS A 80 0.81 4.25 -1.41
CA CYS A 80 1.85 3.51 -0.70
C CYS A 80 2.76 2.75 -1.67
N LEU A 81 2.20 2.05 -2.65
CA LEU A 81 2.98 1.34 -3.68
C LEU A 81 3.77 2.31 -4.57
N ASP A 82 3.19 3.46 -4.93
CA ASP A 82 3.92 4.48 -5.70
C ASP A 82 5.13 5.00 -4.92
N LEU A 83 4.93 5.36 -3.65
CA LEU A 83 6.00 5.78 -2.74
C LEU A 83 7.08 4.71 -2.61
N PHE A 84 6.68 3.46 -2.39
CA PHE A 84 7.59 2.34 -2.26
C PHE A 84 8.42 2.14 -3.53
N SER A 85 7.79 2.20 -4.70
CA SER A 85 8.49 2.08 -5.99
C SER A 85 9.54 3.17 -6.22
N ARG A 86 9.26 4.41 -5.77
CA ARG A 86 10.21 5.53 -5.85
C ARG A 86 11.41 5.32 -4.94
N ILE A 87 11.17 4.84 -3.72
CA ILE A 87 12.23 4.55 -2.74
C ILE A 87 13.11 3.41 -3.24
N SER A 88 12.51 2.31 -3.70
CA SER A 88 13.25 1.15 -4.25
C SER A 88 14.10 1.54 -5.46
N ARG A 89 13.57 2.32 -6.42
CA ARG A 89 14.35 2.85 -7.56
C ARG A 89 15.53 3.70 -7.11
N LYS A 90 15.33 4.57 -6.11
CA LYS A 90 16.41 5.41 -5.56
C LYS A 90 17.54 4.57 -4.97
N ASN A 91 17.22 3.40 -4.42
CA ASN A 91 18.17 2.50 -3.76
C ASN A 91 18.77 1.42 -4.68
N ASN A 92 18.39 1.37 -5.97
CA ASN A 92 18.77 0.28 -6.91
C ASN A 92 18.40 -1.13 -6.41
N GLU A 93 17.33 -1.26 -5.63
CA GLU A 93 16.85 -2.55 -5.13
C GLU A 93 15.65 -3.01 -5.97
N GLU A 94 15.75 -4.17 -6.63
CA GLU A 94 14.59 -4.83 -7.24
C GLU A 94 13.89 -5.65 -6.15
N PHE A 95 12.74 -5.17 -5.66
CA PHE A 95 12.09 -5.82 -4.53
C PHE A 95 11.24 -7.02 -4.99
N ILE A 96 11.65 -8.22 -4.55
CA ILE A 96 10.87 -9.46 -4.62
C ILE A 96 10.06 -9.56 -3.34
N TYR A 97 8.73 -9.61 -3.44
CA TYR A 97 7.87 -9.88 -2.29
C TYR A 97 8.03 -11.35 -1.89
N LEU A 98 8.89 -11.64 -0.91
CA LEU A 98 8.89 -12.97 -0.28
C LEU A 98 7.70 -13.02 0.69
N PRO A 99 6.71 -13.90 0.49
CA PRO A 99 5.67 -14.10 1.48
C PRO A 99 6.36 -14.45 2.81
N ARG A 100 6.03 -13.73 3.89
CA ARG A 100 6.53 -14.06 5.22
C ARG A 100 6.12 -15.49 5.53
N VAL A 101 7.08 -16.41 5.50
CA VAL A 101 6.89 -17.75 6.03
C VAL A 101 6.61 -17.57 7.53
N PRO A 102 5.45 -18.00 8.05
CA PRO A 102 5.20 -17.93 9.47
C PRO A 102 6.28 -18.75 10.19
N LYS A 103 7.00 -18.13 11.11
CA LYS A 103 7.92 -18.84 12.00
C LYS A 103 7.09 -19.73 12.91
N PHE A 104 6.85 -20.98 12.49
CA PHE A 104 6.37 -21.99 13.42
C PHE A 104 7.48 -22.23 14.45
N ARG A 105 7.25 -21.80 15.70
CA ARG A 105 7.98 -22.33 16.84
C ARG A 105 7.42 -23.71 17.12
N ILE A 106 8.19 -24.74 16.80
CA ILE A 106 7.98 -26.08 17.35
C ILE A 106 8.57 -26.02 18.76
N THR A 107 7.70 -25.94 19.76
CA THR A 107 8.02 -26.30 21.15
C THR A 107 7.83 -27.79 21.33
#